data_AF-A0A3M7FDA1-F1
#
_entry.id   AF-A0A3M7FDA1-F1
#
_cell.length_a   1.000
_cell.length_b   1.000
_cell.length_c   1.000
_cell.angle_alpha   90.00
_cell.angle_beta   90.00
_cell.angle_gamma   90.00
#
_symmetry.space_group_name_H-M   'P 1'
#
loop_
_entity.id
_entity.type
_entity.pdbx_description
1 polymer ?
#
loop_
_entity_poly.entity_id
_entity_poly.type
_entity_poly.pdbx_seq_one_letter_code
_entity_poly.pdbx_strand_id
1 'polypeptide(L)'
;MASSEASSEAPSEYSTRECKGPSTKRNLASSDSSNEDLSERSDQEHNGPSTRQTVGSSESSSEEPSEHSAEEQMCSDHEQEAVKLEWKSAKSFQELLDLNRKFLRGESKRSCYHSAPIFDETVALVPGLLRLHDYGMLTVESQPSEDTAPTWENCPCCPFEGWFQNQQRPYLVFILPYHDKIPKEVVRRFLVELLIDDDFYAHLWHDGGSCRWGSCRKDVRTASSFPQEWTTNIRKQAKEKDGVASATPFPAQRLDLQCGCQADVFRTHEKVMEKTSPLLVRVLAKSWEETDLQALVENAAVRAGVQPLYPEVAEEE
;
A
#
# COMPACT_ATOMS: atom_id res chain seq x y z
N MET A 1 36.15 49.82 -13.72
CA MET A 1 35.28 50.65 -14.59
C MET A 1 34.79 49.74 -15.70
N ALA A 2 33.51 49.54 -15.99
CA ALA A 2 32.27 50.08 -15.47
C ALA A 2 31.18 48.98 -15.61
N SER A 3 30.10 49.18 -14.86
CA SER A 3 28.97 48.29 -14.63
C SER A 3 27.93 48.29 -15.76
N SER A 4 26.91 47.44 -15.55
CA SER A 4 25.49 47.52 -15.96
C SER A 4 25.09 46.52 -17.05
N GLU A 5 23.95 45.82 -17.00
CA GLU A 5 22.86 45.69 -16.02
C GLU A 5 22.04 44.44 -16.40
N ALA A 6 21.24 43.96 -15.44
CA ALA A 6 20.44 42.75 -15.49
C ALA A 6 19.17 42.88 -16.36
N SER A 7 18.65 41.74 -16.82
CA SER A 7 17.21 41.60 -17.07
C SER A 7 16.76 40.19 -16.71
N SER A 8 15.97 40.13 -15.64
CA SER A 8 15.24 39.00 -15.12
C SER A 8 13.86 38.97 -15.76
N GLU A 9 13.54 37.94 -16.53
CA GLU A 9 12.18 37.64 -16.97
C GLU A 9 11.63 36.45 -16.18
N ALA A 10 10.63 36.73 -15.35
CA ALA A 10 9.73 35.76 -14.77
C ALA A 10 8.41 35.75 -15.57
N PRO A 11 7.78 34.59 -15.77
CA PRO A 11 6.33 34.51 -15.98
C PRO A 11 5.71 33.88 -14.73
N SER A 12 4.98 34.68 -13.95
CA SER A 12 3.54 34.95 -14.06
C SER A 12 2.74 34.04 -13.14
N GLU A 13 2.22 34.68 -12.09
CA GLU A 13 1.32 34.15 -11.07
C GLU A 13 0.16 33.36 -11.69
N TYR A 14 -0.09 32.14 -11.20
CA TYR A 14 -1.38 31.49 -11.36
C TYR A 14 -2.06 31.32 -10.01
N SER A 15 -3.25 31.89 -9.97
CA SER A 15 -4.14 32.08 -8.83
C SER A 15 -4.43 30.80 -8.06
N THR A 16 -4.26 30.86 -6.73
CA THR A 16 -4.78 29.90 -5.76
C THR A 16 -6.31 29.89 -5.81
N ARG A 17 -6.91 28.82 -6.35
CA ARG A 17 -8.30 28.48 -6.07
C ARG A 17 -8.33 27.31 -5.09
N GLU A 18 -8.87 27.58 -3.90
CA GLU A 18 -9.32 26.57 -2.95
C GLU A 18 -10.40 25.71 -3.61
N CYS A 19 -10.06 24.47 -3.97
CA CYS A 19 -11.05 23.47 -4.35
C CYS A 19 -11.53 22.74 -3.10
N LYS A 20 -12.68 23.17 -2.58
CA LYS A 20 -13.49 22.36 -1.65
C LYS A 20 -13.91 21.09 -2.40
N GLY A 21 -13.46 19.93 -1.90
CA GLY A 21 -13.82 18.63 -2.45
C GLY A 21 -15.34 18.40 -2.46
N PRO A 22 -15.85 17.56 -3.37
CA PRO A 22 -17.28 17.31 -3.46
C PRO A 22 -17.78 16.56 -2.22
N SER A 23 -18.62 17.24 -1.44
CA SER A 23 -19.46 16.62 -0.43
C SER A 23 -20.56 15.82 -1.13
N THR A 24 -20.59 14.51 -0.94
CA THR A 24 -21.69 13.65 -1.38
C THR A 24 -22.95 13.97 -0.56
N LYS A 25 -23.72 14.98 -0.99
CA LYS A 25 -25.07 15.23 -0.49
C LYS A 25 -25.99 14.16 -1.07
N ARG A 26 -26.49 13.26 -0.20
CA ARG A 26 -27.70 12.46 -0.49
C ARG A 26 -28.88 13.44 -0.58
N ASN A 27 -29.61 13.38 -1.69
CA ASN A 27 -30.90 14.04 -1.83
C ASN A 27 -31.90 13.35 -0.90
N LEU A 28 -32.29 14.04 0.18
CA LEU A 28 -33.58 13.83 0.85
C LEU A 28 -34.65 14.47 -0.03
N ALA A 29 -35.58 13.67 -0.54
CA ALA A 29 -36.90 14.16 -0.92
C ALA A 29 -37.81 13.98 0.30
N SER A 30 -38.21 15.11 0.87
CA SER A 30 -39.25 15.22 1.89
C SER A 30 -40.61 15.31 1.20
N SER A 31 -41.60 14.60 1.73
CA SER A 31 -43.01 14.96 1.57
C SER A 31 -43.66 14.82 2.94
N ASP A 32 -44.13 15.96 3.44
CA ASP A 32 -44.68 16.23 4.77
C ASP A 32 -46.13 15.74 4.97
N SER A 33 -46.51 15.74 6.26
CA SER A 33 -47.87 15.81 6.85
C SER A 33 -48.70 14.53 6.90
N SER A 34 -49.40 14.17 7.98
CA SER A 34 -49.64 14.79 9.30
C SER A 34 -50.46 13.82 10.18
N ASN A 35 -50.04 13.67 11.45
CA ASN A 35 -50.80 13.58 12.72
C ASN A 35 -52.18 12.87 12.88
N GLU A 36 -52.29 12.19 14.04
CA GLU A 36 -53.48 11.85 14.87
C GLU A 36 -54.24 10.56 14.44
N ASP A 37 -54.76 9.65 15.27
CA ASP A 37 -54.81 9.36 16.71
C ASP A 37 -55.52 7.97 16.84
N LEU A 38 -55.60 7.40 18.05
CA LEU A 38 -56.52 6.34 18.53
C LEU A 38 -56.18 4.83 18.35
N SER A 39 -55.74 4.26 19.48
CA SER A 39 -56.27 3.06 20.17
C SER A 39 -57.05 1.99 19.40
N GLU A 40 -56.70 0.71 19.59
CA GLU A 40 -57.57 -0.26 20.26
C GLU A 40 -56.86 -1.60 20.56
N ARG A 41 -57.23 -2.17 21.72
CA ARG A 41 -56.81 -3.47 22.24
C ARG A 41 -57.54 -4.61 21.51
N SER A 42 -56.93 -5.78 21.45
CA SER A 42 -57.64 -7.01 21.82
C SER A 42 -56.68 -8.12 22.23
N ASP A 43 -56.85 -8.50 23.48
CA ASP A 43 -56.37 -9.71 24.12
C ASP A 43 -57.06 -10.94 23.51
N GLN A 44 -56.33 -12.06 23.40
CA GLN A 44 -56.98 -13.36 23.56
C GLN A 44 -56.03 -14.33 24.26
N GLU A 45 -56.30 -14.53 25.55
CA GLU A 45 -55.79 -15.60 26.40
C GLU A 45 -56.39 -16.95 25.99
N HIS A 46 -55.63 -18.04 26.17
CA HIS A 46 -56.12 -19.22 26.89
C HIS A 46 -54.99 -20.15 27.39
N ASN A 47 -54.80 -20.11 28.72
CA ASN A 47 -54.73 -21.21 29.69
C ASN A 47 -53.64 -22.31 29.62
N GLY A 48 -52.82 -22.34 30.70
CA GLY A 48 -51.89 -23.42 31.11
C GLY A 48 -52.59 -24.68 31.70
N PRO A 49 -51.90 -25.58 32.46
CA PRO A 49 -51.13 -25.28 33.70
C PRO A 49 -49.76 -26.04 33.83
N SER A 50 -48.69 -25.46 34.41
CA SER A 50 -48.26 -25.42 35.82
C SER A 50 -48.03 -26.75 36.55
N THR A 51 -46.76 -27.06 36.88
CA THR A 51 -46.37 -27.64 38.18
C THR A 51 -44.93 -27.23 38.57
N ARG A 52 -44.78 -26.67 39.77
CA ARG A 52 -43.52 -26.31 40.47
C ARG A 52 -42.82 -27.56 41.02
N GLN A 53 -41.48 -27.56 41.11
CA GLN A 53 -40.72 -27.76 42.37
C GLN A 53 -39.20 -27.53 42.23
N THR A 54 -38.74 -26.49 42.94
CA THR A 54 -37.57 -26.31 43.84
C THR A 54 -36.27 -27.14 43.71
N VAL A 55 -35.17 -26.40 43.46
CA VAL A 55 -33.79 -26.40 44.03
C VAL A 55 -33.05 -27.73 44.28
N GLY A 56 -31.89 -27.87 43.64
CA GLY A 56 -30.77 -28.71 44.06
C GLY A 56 -29.48 -28.30 43.34
N SER A 57 -28.44 -27.96 44.10
CA SER A 57 -27.14 -27.42 43.71
C SER A 57 -26.48 -28.14 42.53
N SER A 58 -25.83 -27.40 41.63
CA SER A 58 -24.88 -27.96 40.67
C SER A 58 -23.60 -27.13 40.67
N GLU A 59 -22.50 -27.84 40.77
CA GLU A 59 -21.17 -27.38 41.07
C GLU A 59 -20.63 -26.44 39.99
N SER A 60 -19.99 -25.38 40.47
CA SER A 60 -19.26 -24.39 39.68
C SER A 60 -18.01 -25.05 39.09
N SER A 61 -18.05 -25.38 37.80
CA SER A 61 -16.84 -25.63 37.00
C SER A 61 -16.50 -24.35 36.26
N SER A 62 -15.56 -23.61 36.83
CA SER A 62 -14.86 -22.49 36.22
C SER A 62 -14.01 -23.00 35.06
N GLU A 63 -14.39 -22.68 33.83
CA GLU A 63 -13.46 -22.62 32.70
C GLU A 63 -13.11 -21.15 32.48
N GLU A 64 -11.85 -20.82 32.76
CA GLU A 64 -11.27 -19.50 32.54
C GLU A 64 -11.20 -19.21 31.03
N PRO A 65 -11.46 -17.97 30.58
CA PRO A 65 -11.13 -17.56 29.23
C PRO A 65 -9.61 -17.42 29.10
N SER A 66 -9.07 -18.19 28.16
CA SER A 66 -7.66 -18.29 27.77
C SER A 66 -6.90 -16.95 27.75
N GLU A 67 -5.83 -16.88 28.55
CA GLU A 67 -4.83 -15.80 28.60
C GLU A 67 -3.91 -15.73 27.35
N HIS A 68 -4.22 -16.45 26.26
CA HIS A 68 -3.34 -16.56 25.09
C HIS A 68 -3.33 -15.33 24.14
N SER A 69 -4.14 -14.30 24.37
CA SER A 69 -4.25 -13.18 23.41
C SER A 69 -3.44 -11.93 23.77
N ALA A 70 -3.14 -11.68 25.05
CA ALA A 70 -2.44 -10.47 25.45
C ALA A 70 -0.92 -10.60 25.32
N GLU A 71 -0.36 -11.77 25.66
CA GLU A 71 1.10 -11.99 25.63
C GLU A 71 1.64 -12.16 24.21
N GLU A 72 0.92 -12.85 23.31
CA GLU A 72 1.29 -12.98 21.90
C GLU A 72 1.21 -11.63 21.16
N GLN A 73 0.17 -10.83 21.46
CA GLN A 73 -0.01 -9.51 20.86
C GLN A 73 1.01 -8.49 21.40
N MET A 74 1.34 -8.53 22.71
CA MET A 74 2.39 -7.69 23.30
C MET A 74 3.80 -8.05 22.79
N CYS A 75 4.12 -9.34 22.63
CA CYS A 75 5.37 -9.77 21.99
C CYS A 75 5.45 -9.20 20.56
N SER A 76 4.34 -9.18 19.84
CA SER A 76 4.29 -8.74 18.44
C SER A 76 4.58 -7.24 18.25
N ASP A 77 4.13 -6.38 19.16
CA ASP A 77 4.35 -4.93 19.09
C ASP A 77 5.79 -4.56 19.46
N HIS A 78 6.36 -5.23 20.47
CA HIS A 78 7.76 -5.04 20.86
C HIS A 78 8.73 -5.45 19.75
N GLU A 79 8.46 -6.56 19.05
CA GLU A 79 9.21 -6.98 17.87
C GLU A 79 9.14 -5.93 16.75
N GLN A 80 7.94 -5.41 16.46
CA GLN A 80 7.77 -4.39 15.43
C GLN A 80 8.52 -3.09 15.76
N GLU A 81 8.49 -2.67 17.03
CA GLU A 81 9.22 -1.48 17.47
C GLU A 81 10.74 -1.67 17.42
N ALA A 82 11.25 -2.87 17.74
CA ALA A 82 12.66 -3.20 17.59
C ALA A 82 13.11 -3.12 16.12
N VAL A 83 12.32 -3.69 15.20
CA VAL A 83 12.58 -3.62 13.75
C VAL A 83 12.55 -2.17 13.26
N LYS A 84 11.56 -1.36 13.68
CA LYS A 84 11.52 0.07 13.36
C LYS A 84 12.75 0.81 13.91
N LEU A 85 13.26 0.46 15.09
CA LEU A 85 14.44 1.07 15.67
C LEU A 85 15.72 0.71 14.92
N GLU A 86 15.87 -0.55 14.50
CA GLU A 86 16.98 -1.01 13.66
C GLU A 86 17.01 -0.23 12.33
N TRP A 87 15.87 -0.18 11.64
CA TRP A 87 15.71 0.58 10.40
C TRP A 87 16.01 2.08 10.58
N LYS A 88 15.50 2.72 11.64
CA LYS A 88 15.82 4.12 12.00
C LYS A 88 17.30 4.36 12.28
N SER A 89 18.04 3.33 12.67
CA SER A 89 19.46 3.42 13.01
C SER A 89 20.38 3.30 11.78
N ALA A 90 19.83 2.97 10.60
CA ALA A 90 20.57 2.92 9.35
C ALA A 90 21.24 4.27 9.03
N LYS A 91 22.52 4.22 8.66
CA LYS A 91 23.36 5.40 8.40
C LYS A 91 23.52 5.70 6.91
N SER A 92 23.14 4.76 6.06
CA SER A 92 23.31 4.83 4.61
C SER A 92 22.10 4.23 3.90
N PHE A 93 21.94 4.56 2.62
CA PHE A 93 20.90 3.94 1.79
C PHE A 93 21.17 2.45 1.54
N GLN A 94 22.46 2.07 1.46
CA GLN A 94 22.88 0.66 1.41
C GLN A 94 22.35 -0.13 2.60
N GLU A 95 22.49 0.38 3.84
CA GLU A 95 21.97 -0.30 5.02
C GLU A 95 20.45 -0.50 4.98
N LEU A 96 19.70 0.44 4.39
CA LEU A 96 18.26 0.26 4.17
C LEU A 96 17.95 -0.86 3.17
N LEU A 97 18.74 -0.96 2.09
CA LEU A 97 18.63 -2.07 1.13
C LEU A 97 18.94 -3.40 1.83
N ASP A 98 20.04 -3.47 2.59
CA ASP A 98 20.45 -4.70 3.28
C ASP A 98 19.40 -5.17 4.28
N LEU A 99 18.81 -4.25 5.06
CA LEU A 99 17.69 -4.58 5.95
C LEU A 99 16.47 -5.12 5.19
N ASN A 100 16.20 -4.57 4.01
CA ASN A 100 15.10 -5.05 3.18
C ASN A 100 15.40 -6.40 2.52
N ARG A 101 16.66 -6.67 2.15
CA ARG A 101 17.10 -7.98 1.65
C ARG A 101 16.88 -9.06 2.71
N LYS A 102 17.26 -8.80 3.97
CA LYS A 102 16.98 -9.70 5.10
C LYS A 102 15.49 -10.00 5.24
N PHE A 103 14.65 -8.99 5.11
CA PHE A 103 13.20 -9.16 5.15
C PHE A 103 12.67 -10.00 3.99
N LEU A 104 13.10 -9.72 2.75
CA LEU A 104 12.69 -10.48 1.56
C LEU A 104 13.14 -11.95 1.59
N ARG A 105 14.26 -12.25 2.26
CA ARG A 105 14.74 -13.63 2.48
C ARG A 105 14.06 -14.34 3.65
N GLY A 106 13.25 -13.65 4.43
CA GLY A 106 12.64 -14.18 5.65
C GLY A 106 13.58 -14.29 6.84
N GLU A 107 14.80 -13.73 6.76
CA GLU A 107 15.74 -13.63 7.90
C GLU A 107 15.18 -12.66 8.96
N SER A 108 14.47 -11.63 8.50
CA SER A 108 13.57 -10.83 9.34
C SER A 108 12.13 -11.14 8.98
N LYS A 109 11.29 -11.41 9.98
CA LYS A 109 9.84 -11.63 9.79
C LYS A 109 9.07 -10.35 9.50
N ARG A 110 9.67 -9.17 9.68
CA ARG A 110 9.00 -7.86 9.58
C ARG A 110 9.94 -6.83 8.94
N SER A 111 9.36 -5.77 8.41
CA SER A 111 10.09 -4.57 7.95
C SER A 111 9.55 -3.33 8.64
N CYS A 112 10.12 -2.15 8.34
CA CYS A 112 9.59 -0.89 8.87
C CYS A 112 8.19 -0.54 8.33
N TYR A 113 7.80 -1.11 7.19
CA TYR A 113 6.54 -0.81 6.49
C TYR A 113 5.56 -1.98 6.46
N HIS A 114 5.97 -3.18 6.89
CA HIS A 114 5.13 -4.37 6.90
C HIS A 114 5.36 -5.19 8.16
N SER A 115 4.29 -5.45 8.90
CA SER A 115 4.35 -6.02 10.25
C SER A 115 4.19 -7.54 10.32
N ALA A 116 4.24 -8.21 9.18
CA ALA A 116 4.11 -9.65 9.03
C ALA A 116 5.20 -10.17 8.07
N PRO A 117 5.36 -11.50 7.94
CA PRO A 117 6.18 -12.07 6.87
C PRO A 117 5.67 -11.65 5.49
N ILE A 118 6.51 -11.81 4.46
CA ILE A 118 6.07 -11.67 3.07
C ILE A 118 4.92 -12.65 2.78
N PHE A 119 4.00 -12.24 1.92
CA PHE A 119 2.94 -13.12 1.44
C PHE A 119 3.52 -14.22 0.52
N ASP A 120 2.85 -15.37 0.48
CA ASP A 120 3.27 -16.51 -0.37
C ASP A 120 3.37 -16.11 -1.85
N GLU A 121 2.47 -15.25 -2.34
CA GLU A 121 2.49 -14.72 -3.71
C GLU A 121 3.79 -13.97 -4.04
N THR A 122 4.42 -13.35 -3.03
CA THR A 122 5.66 -12.58 -3.18
C THR A 122 6.89 -13.48 -3.29
N VAL A 123 6.85 -14.73 -2.81
CA VAL A 123 8.02 -15.63 -2.76
C VAL A 123 8.64 -15.83 -4.14
N ALA A 124 7.81 -16.01 -5.17
CA ALA A 124 8.28 -16.16 -6.55
C ALA A 124 8.94 -14.89 -7.11
N LEU A 125 8.60 -13.72 -6.58
CA LEU A 125 9.14 -12.42 -7.01
C LEU A 125 10.47 -12.08 -6.34
N VAL A 126 10.78 -12.66 -5.18
CA VAL A 126 11.95 -12.32 -4.35
C VAL A 126 13.25 -12.25 -5.15
N PRO A 127 13.61 -13.21 -6.02
CA PRO A 127 14.84 -13.12 -6.79
C PRO A 127 14.92 -11.85 -7.66
N GLY A 128 13.81 -11.45 -8.29
CA GLY A 128 13.73 -10.23 -9.08
C GLY A 128 13.78 -8.97 -8.22
N LEU A 129 13.09 -8.97 -7.08
CA LEU A 129 13.10 -7.85 -6.13
C LEU A 129 14.51 -7.59 -5.57
N LEU A 130 15.24 -8.66 -5.25
CA LEU A 130 16.64 -8.56 -4.77
C LEU A 130 17.57 -8.02 -5.86
N ARG A 131 17.43 -8.46 -7.13
CA ARG A 131 18.21 -7.88 -8.24
C ARG A 131 18.03 -6.38 -8.35
N LEU A 132 16.79 -5.89 -8.21
CA LEU A 132 16.51 -4.45 -8.26
C LEU A 132 17.21 -3.66 -7.13
N HIS A 133 17.47 -4.28 -5.98
CA HIS A 133 18.22 -3.62 -4.90
C HIS A 133 19.67 -3.35 -5.30
N ASP A 134 20.26 -4.15 -6.17
CA ASP A 134 21.64 -3.92 -6.66
C ASP A 134 21.75 -2.63 -7.48
N TYR A 135 20.64 -2.21 -8.11
CA TYR A 135 20.50 -0.94 -8.83
C TYR A 135 20.02 0.21 -7.92
N GLY A 136 19.93 -0.01 -6.61
CA GLY A 136 19.53 1.01 -5.63
C GLY A 136 18.01 1.21 -5.53
N MET A 137 17.19 0.25 -5.98
CA MET A 137 15.74 0.35 -5.90
C MET A 137 15.24 -0.38 -4.65
N LEU A 138 14.89 0.35 -3.60
CA LEU A 138 14.34 -0.23 -2.37
C LEU A 138 12.87 -0.60 -2.58
N THR A 139 12.57 -1.86 -2.86
CA THR A 139 11.21 -2.36 -3.13
C THR A 139 10.36 -2.41 -1.86
N VAL A 140 9.16 -1.83 -1.86
CA VAL A 140 8.28 -1.75 -0.67
C VAL A 140 6.95 -2.48 -0.84
N GLU A 141 6.49 -2.66 -2.08
CA GLU A 141 5.24 -3.38 -2.34
C GLU A 141 5.28 -4.01 -3.74
N SER A 142 4.66 -5.17 -3.90
CA SER A 142 4.61 -5.89 -5.17
C SER A 142 3.39 -6.80 -5.23
N GLN A 143 2.94 -7.10 -6.45
CA GLN A 143 1.92 -8.11 -6.73
C GLN A 143 2.27 -8.80 -8.05
N PRO A 144 2.14 -10.13 -8.16
CA PRO A 144 2.39 -10.86 -9.41
C PRO A 144 1.22 -10.72 -10.42
N SER A 145 1.35 -11.40 -11.56
CA SER A 145 0.19 -11.78 -12.38
C SER A 145 -0.33 -13.11 -11.85
N GLU A 146 -1.59 -13.14 -11.44
CA GLU A 146 -2.21 -14.35 -10.91
C GLU A 146 -3.72 -14.29 -11.14
N ASP A 147 -4.32 -15.39 -11.60
CA ASP A 147 -5.75 -15.60 -11.45
C ASP A 147 -5.98 -16.49 -10.23
N THR A 148 -6.40 -15.87 -9.13
CA THR A 148 -6.47 -16.55 -7.84
C THR A 148 -7.58 -17.59 -7.84
N ALA A 149 -7.44 -18.65 -7.06
CA ALA A 149 -8.60 -19.49 -6.75
C ALA A 149 -9.68 -18.68 -6.00
N PRO A 150 -10.97 -19.07 -6.08
CA PRO A 150 -11.99 -18.47 -5.24
C PRO A 150 -11.69 -18.67 -3.75
N THR A 151 -11.56 -17.57 -3.03
CA THR A 151 -11.26 -17.50 -1.60
C THR A 151 -12.39 -16.82 -0.84
N TRP A 152 -12.61 -17.20 0.41
CA TRP A 152 -13.58 -16.56 1.29
C TRP A 152 -12.97 -15.32 1.95
N GLU A 153 -13.65 -14.19 1.90
CA GLU A 153 -13.32 -12.99 2.68
C GLU A 153 -14.43 -12.69 3.66
N ASN A 154 -14.03 -12.32 4.88
CA ASN A 154 -14.85 -11.55 5.79
C ASN A 154 -14.08 -10.27 6.10
N CYS A 155 -14.29 -9.20 5.31
CA CYS A 155 -13.64 -7.90 5.56
C CYS A 155 -14.39 -7.21 6.70
N PRO A 156 -13.77 -6.98 7.87
CA PRO A 156 -14.40 -6.28 8.99
C PRO A 156 -14.81 -4.84 8.64
N CYS A 157 -14.22 -4.34 7.56
CA CYS A 157 -14.34 -3.02 6.97
C CYS A 157 -15.54 -2.86 6.02
N CYS A 158 -16.16 -3.94 5.56
CA CYS A 158 -17.28 -3.88 4.62
C CYS A 158 -18.37 -4.88 5.01
N PRO A 159 -19.64 -4.60 4.70
CA PRO A 159 -20.75 -5.50 5.02
C PRO A 159 -20.80 -6.73 4.11
N PHE A 160 -19.79 -6.93 3.25
CA PHE A 160 -19.74 -8.05 2.33
C PHE A 160 -18.93 -9.19 2.94
N GLU A 161 -19.65 -10.25 3.28
CA GLU A 161 -19.12 -11.55 3.63
C GLU A 161 -19.43 -12.49 2.45
N GLY A 162 -18.39 -13.10 1.87
CA GLY A 162 -18.57 -13.87 0.64
C GLY A 162 -17.28 -14.42 0.03
N TRP A 163 -17.45 -15.11 -1.09
CA TRP A 163 -16.36 -15.60 -1.92
C TRP A 163 -15.95 -14.55 -2.94
N PHE A 164 -14.65 -14.45 -3.19
CA PHE A 164 -14.08 -13.61 -4.23
C PHE A 164 -13.02 -14.35 -5.03
N GLN A 165 -12.81 -13.90 -6.26
CA GLN A 165 -11.70 -14.29 -7.12
C GLN A 165 -11.08 -13.03 -7.71
N ASN A 166 -9.75 -12.97 -7.74
CA ASN A 166 -9.00 -11.85 -8.28
C ASN A 166 -8.24 -12.32 -9.52
N GLN A 167 -8.41 -11.62 -10.62
CA GLN A 167 -7.37 -11.55 -11.65
C GLN A 167 -6.47 -10.38 -11.28
N GLN A 168 -5.23 -10.68 -10.90
CA GLN A 168 -4.22 -9.72 -10.49
C GLN A 168 -3.42 -9.23 -11.70
N ARG A 169 -3.10 -7.94 -11.69
CA ARG A 169 -2.16 -7.32 -12.62
C ARG A 169 -0.83 -7.08 -11.90
N PRO A 170 0.32 -7.40 -12.52
CA PRO A 170 1.61 -7.14 -11.92
C PRO A 170 1.80 -5.66 -11.60
N TYR A 171 2.20 -5.36 -10.37
CA TYR A 171 2.67 -4.04 -10.00
C TYR A 171 3.87 -4.11 -9.07
N LEU A 172 4.63 -3.03 -9.05
CA LEU A 172 5.79 -2.86 -8.20
C LEU A 172 5.84 -1.43 -7.66
N VAL A 173 6.16 -1.28 -6.39
CA VAL A 173 6.43 0.00 -5.74
C VAL A 173 7.83 -0.03 -5.16
N PHE A 174 8.64 0.96 -5.49
CA PHE A 174 10.00 1.07 -4.97
C PHE A 174 10.40 2.52 -4.72
N ILE A 175 11.43 2.66 -3.89
CA ILE A 175 12.06 3.91 -3.54
C ILE A 175 13.41 3.99 -4.26
N LEU A 176 13.64 5.09 -4.97
CA LEU A 176 14.88 5.34 -5.70
C LEU A 176 15.59 6.57 -5.13
N PRO A 177 16.87 6.50 -4.74
CA PRO A 177 17.61 7.68 -4.27
C PRO A 177 17.94 8.58 -5.46
N TYR A 178 17.53 9.85 -5.40
CA TYR A 178 17.88 10.82 -6.44
C TYR A 178 19.33 11.33 -6.30
N HIS A 179 19.86 11.29 -5.08
CA HIS A 179 21.20 11.73 -4.71
C HIS A 179 21.92 10.63 -3.93
N ASP A 180 22.70 9.80 -4.62
CA ASP A 180 23.60 8.84 -3.94
C ASP A 180 24.72 8.43 -4.91
N LYS A 181 25.10 7.15 -4.92
CA LYS A 181 26.10 6.57 -5.84
C LYS A 181 25.71 6.71 -7.32
N ILE A 182 24.42 6.78 -7.65
CA ILE A 182 23.94 6.92 -9.03
C ILE A 182 24.03 8.41 -9.46
N PRO A 183 24.73 8.74 -10.56
CA PRO A 183 24.75 10.11 -11.07
C PRO A 183 23.35 10.64 -11.38
N LYS A 184 23.06 11.91 -11.01
CA LYS A 184 21.74 12.53 -11.19
C LYS A 184 21.21 12.43 -12.62
N GLU A 185 22.09 12.54 -13.62
CA GLU A 185 21.69 12.45 -15.03
C GLU A 185 21.36 11.03 -15.49
N VAL A 186 21.97 10.02 -14.87
CA VAL A 186 21.58 8.63 -15.07
C VAL A 186 20.20 8.39 -14.45
N VAL A 187 19.96 8.89 -13.22
CA VAL A 187 18.63 8.82 -12.59
C VAL A 187 17.58 9.51 -13.46
N ARG A 188 17.82 10.74 -13.93
CA ARG A 188 16.87 11.45 -14.81
C ARG A 188 16.54 10.66 -16.07
N ARG A 189 17.54 10.07 -16.73
CA ARG A 189 17.31 9.20 -17.90
C ARG A 189 16.48 7.98 -17.53
N PHE A 190 16.75 7.35 -16.40
CA PHE A 190 15.97 6.20 -15.94
C PHE A 190 14.50 6.56 -15.68
N LEU A 191 14.23 7.69 -15.05
CA LEU A 191 12.86 8.19 -14.86
C LEU A 191 12.13 8.42 -16.19
N VAL A 192 12.84 8.90 -17.21
CA VAL A 192 12.28 9.04 -18.56
C VAL A 192 11.99 7.68 -19.18
N GLU A 193 12.93 6.73 -19.14
CA GLU A 193 12.73 5.36 -19.63
C GLU A 193 11.49 4.71 -19.00
N LEU A 194 11.29 4.87 -17.69
CA LEU A 194 10.10 4.35 -17.00
C LEU A 194 8.79 4.98 -17.51
N LEU A 195 8.78 6.28 -17.79
CA LEU A 195 7.58 7.00 -18.21
C LEU A 195 7.18 6.72 -19.67
N ILE A 196 8.14 6.31 -20.51
CA ILE A 196 7.89 6.06 -21.94
C ILE A 196 7.87 4.57 -22.30
N ASP A 197 8.03 3.67 -21.32
CA ASP A 197 8.11 2.24 -21.56
C ASP A 197 6.81 1.69 -22.19
N ASP A 198 6.96 0.77 -23.14
CA ASP A 198 5.84 0.21 -23.89
C ASP A 198 5.11 -0.90 -23.12
N ASP A 199 5.74 -1.52 -22.12
CA ASP A 199 5.23 -2.71 -21.43
C ASP A 199 4.56 -2.39 -20.08
N PHE A 200 4.85 -1.23 -19.49
CA PHE A 200 4.26 -0.82 -18.21
C PHE A 200 3.93 0.69 -18.15
N TYR A 201 3.05 1.04 -17.21
CA TYR A 201 2.83 2.41 -16.78
C TYR A 201 3.70 2.72 -15.57
N ALA A 202 4.18 3.95 -15.45
CA ALA A 202 4.95 4.43 -14.31
C ALA A 202 4.35 5.70 -13.74
N HIS A 203 4.42 5.84 -12.42
CA HIS A 203 4.07 7.03 -11.69
C HIS A 203 5.23 7.37 -10.74
N LEU A 204 5.76 8.57 -10.93
CA LEU A 204 6.86 9.11 -10.16
C LEU A 204 6.30 10.12 -9.16
N TRP A 205 6.71 9.99 -7.91
CA TRP A 205 6.33 10.90 -6.85
C TRP A 205 7.58 11.39 -6.15
N HIS A 206 7.86 12.68 -6.27
CA HIS A 206 8.90 13.37 -5.51
C HIS A 206 8.27 14.05 -4.30
N ASP A 207 8.81 13.75 -3.12
CA ASP A 207 8.44 14.44 -1.88
C ASP A 207 9.51 15.47 -1.56
N GLY A 208 9.16 16.75 -1.65
CA GLY A 208 10.03 17.86 -1.27
C GLY A 208 10.24 17.97 0.25
N GLY A 209 9.62 17.10 1.04
CA GLY A 209 9.80 16.98 2.46
C GLY A 209 8.57 17.43 3.24
N SER A 210 8.73 17.53 4.56
CA SER A 210 7.66 17.94 5.44
C SER A 210 7.75 19.43 5.78
N CYS A 211 6.60 20.05 6.00
CA CYS A 211 6.52 21.36 6.61
C CYS A 211 7.13 21.32 8.02
N ARG A 212 7.45 22.50 8.59
CA ARG A 212 8.08 22.65 9.92
C ARG A 212 7.37 21.87 11.04
N TRP A 213 6.08 21.60 10.91
CA TRP A 213 5.27 20.89 11.90
C TRP A 213 5.16 19.38 11.65
N GLY A 214 5.79 18.85 10.59
CA GLY A 214 5.78 17.42 10.26
C GLY A 214 4.41 16.85 9.83
N SER A 215 3.37 17.69 9.77
CA SER A 215 1.98 17.28 9.52
C SER A 215 1.54 17.44 8.07
N CYS A 216 2.29 18.18 7.26
CA CYS A 216 2.01 18.47 5.86
C CYS A 216 3.22 18.17 4.98
N ARG A 217 3.00 17.57 3.81
CA ARG A 217 4.02 17.42 2.76
C ARG A 217 4.12 18.72 1.95
N LYS A 218 5.32 19.06 1.49
CA LYS A 218 5.61 20.25 0.69
C LYS A 218 6.25 19.87 -0.64
N ASP A 219 6.04 20.74 -1.63
CA ASP A 219 6.68 20.67 -2.95
C ASP A 219 6.55 19.29 -3.62
N VAL A 220 5.40 18.64 -3.42
CA VAL A 220 5.07 17.37 -4.08
C VAL A 220 5.02 17.58 -5.58
N ARG A 221 5.82 16.81 -6.32
CA ARG A 221 5.83 16.81 -7.78
C ARG A 221 5.61 15.40 -8.28
N THR A 222 4.73 15.26 -9.26
CA THR A 222 4.43 13.97 -9.85
C THR A 222 4.57 14.00 -11.37
N ALA A 223 4.89 12.83 -11.93
CA ALA A 223 4.84 12.57 -13.36
C ALA A 223 4.27 11.17 -13.56
N SER A 224 3.43 10.97 -14.58
CA SER A 224 2.67 9.73 -14.71
C SER A 224 2.42 9.40 -16.17
N SER A 225 2.61 8.13 -16.54
CA SER A 225 2.16 7.57 -17.82
C SER A 225 0.89 6.74 -17.70
N PHE A 226 0.32 6.63 -16.49
CA PHE A 226 -0.96 5.97 -16.27
C PHE A 226 -2.08 6.63 -17.08
N PRO A 227 -2.96 5.83 -17.71
CA PRO A 227 -4.16 6.34 -18.38
C PRO A 227 -5.18 6.87 -17.36
N GLN A 228 -6.24 7.52 -17.84
CA GLN A 228 -7.32 8.00 -16.97
C GLN A 228 -8.01 6.86 -16.21
N GLU A 229 -8.20 5.71 -16.87
CA GLU A 229 -8.80 4.51 -16.30
C GLU A 229 -7.77 3.39 -16.25
N TRP A 230 -7.53 2.85 -15.07
CA TRP A 230 -6.61 1.75 -14.83
C TRP A 230 -7.02 0.99 -13.57
N THR A 231 -6.50 -0.21 -13.39
CA THR A 231 -6.84 -1.07 -12.25
C THR A 231 -5.70 -2.06 -12.00
N THR A 232 -5.53 -2.47 -10.74
CA THR A 232 -4.56 -3.49 -10.34
C THR A 232 -5.18 -4.88 -10.30
N ASN A 233 -6.51 -4.98 -10.22
CA ASN A 233 -7.21 -6.25 -10.08
C ASN A 233 -8.58 -6.17 -10.76
N ILE A 234 -8.99 -7.23 -11.43
CA ILE A 234 -10.40 -7.48 -11.74
C ILE A 234 -10.92 -8.45 -10.69
N ARG A 235 -11.93 -8.04 -9.92
CA ARG A 235 -12.53 -8.87 -8.87
C ARG A 235 -13.89 -9.40 -9.31
N LYS A 236 -14.16 -10.65 -8.94
CA LYS A 236 -15.50 -11.26 -8.98
C LYS A 236 -15.90 -11.60 -7.55
N GLN A 237 -17.17 -11.43 -7.20
CA GLN A 237 -17.66 -11.70 -5.85
C GLN A 237 -19.04 -12.36 -5.86
N ALA A 238 -19.26 -13.30 -4.94
CA ALA A 238 -20.54 -13.99 -4.76
C ALA A 238 -20.70 -14.45 -3.30
N LYS A 239 -21.94 -14.69 -2.86
CA LYS A 239 -22.20 -15.26 -1.51
C LYS A 239 -21.77 -16.73 -1.40
N GLU A 240 -21.85 -17.46 -2.51
CA GLU A 240 -21.50 -18.88 -2.59
C GLU A 240 -20.34 -19.07 -3.55
N LYS A 241 -19.47 -20.06 -3.28
CA LYS A 241 -18.23 -20.30 -4.04
C LYS A 241 -18.51 -20.51 -5.54
N ASP A 242 -19.53 -21.32 -5.83
CA ASP A 242 -19.90 -21.68 -7.20
C ASP A 242 -20.45 -20.50 -7.99
N GLY A 243 -20.98 -19.47 -7.30
CA GLY A 243 -21.47 -18.25 -7.92
C GLY A 243 -20.36 -17.33 -8.45
N VAL A 244 -19.11 -17.48 -7.98
CA VAL A 244 -18.00 -16.58 -8.33
C VAL A 244 -17.68 -16.62 -9.82
N ALA A 245 -17.71 -17.81 -10.43
CA ALA A 245 -17.38 -17.97 -11.85
C ALA A 245 -18.29 -17.13 -12.76
N SER A 246 -19.57 -17.03 -12.39
CA SER A 246 -20.63 -16.28 -13.11
C SER A 246 -20.81 -14.83 -12.66
N ALA A 247 -20.13 -14.40 -11.60
CA ALA A 247 -20.30 -13.06 -11.08
C ALA A 247 -19.75 -11.99 -12.04
N THR A 248 -20.43 -10.84 -12.10
CA THR A 248 -19.99 -9.70 -12.91
C THR A 248 -18.64 -9.19 -12.38
N PRO A 249 -17.60 -9.14 -13.22
CA PRO A 249 -16.31 -8.61 -12.82
C PRO A 249 -16.38 -7.09 -12.60
N PHE A 250 -15.62 -6.58 -11.64
CA PHE A 250 -15.46 -5.15 -11.40
C PHE A 250 -13.98 -4.80 -11.12
N PRO A 251 -13.54 -3.60 -11.52
CA PRO A 251 -12.16 -3.17 -11.27
C PRO A 251 -11.94 -2.84 -9.79
N ALA A 252 -10.75 -3.14 -9.28
CA ALA A 252 -10.27 -2.71 -7.98
C ALA A 252 -8.85 -2.11 -8.09
N GLN A 253 -8.55 -1.15 -7.22
CA GLN A 253 -7.26 -0.47 -7.18
C GLN A 253 -6.65 -0.65 -5.80
N ARG A 254 -5.46 -1.26 -5.74
CA ARG A 254 -4.64 -1.33 -4.53
C ARG A 254 -3.65 -0.17 -4.43
N LEU A 255 -3.23 0.36 -5.58
CA LEU A 255 -2.43 1.57 -5.64
C LEU A 255 -3.33 2.80 -5.52
N ASP A 256 -2.87 3.80 -4.78
CA ASP A 256 -3.41 5.16 -4.82
C ASP A 256 -2.29 6.11 -5.26
N LEU A 257 -2.41 6.63 -6.49
CA LEU A 257 -1.41 7.52 -7.07
C LEU A 257 -1.39 8.90 -6.41
N GLN A 258 -2.45 9.28 -5.69
CA GLN A 258 -2.56 10.55 -4.97
C GLN A 258 -2.17 10.42 -3.49
N CYS A 259 -2.12 9.20 -2.97
CA CYS A 259 -1.74 8.96 -1.59
C CYS A 259 -0.22 8.89 -1.44
N GLY A 260 0.31 9.71 -0.54
CA GLY A 260 1.71 9.69 -0.15
C GLY A 260 2.03 8.71 0.99
N CYS A 261 1.08 7.92 1.52
CA CYS A 261 1.33 7.11 2.73
C CYS A 261 2.48 6.12 2.56
N GLN A 262 2.68 5.54 1.38
CA GLN A 262 3.82 4.68 1.07
C GLN A 262 5.17 5.43 1.17
N ALA A 263 5.15 6.75 1.00
CA ALA A 263 6.29 7.62 1.26
C ALA A 263 6.44 8.02 2.75
N ASP A 264 5.63 7.49 3.68
CA ASP A 264 5.90 7.62 5.13
C ASP A 264 7.19 6.88 5.54
N VAL A 265 7.63 5.91 4.73
CA VAL A 265 8.98 5.35 4.84
C VAL A 265 10.02 6.47 4.79
N PHE A 266 9.80 7.56 4.04
CA PHE A 266 10.74 8.70 4.00
C PHE A 266 10.84 9.43 5.33
N ARG A 267 9.70 9.65 5.99
CA ARG A 267 9.65 10.34 7.29
C ARG A 267 10.36 9.58 8.39
N THR A 268 10.27 8.25 8.35
CA THR A 268 10.87 7.39 9.38
C THR A 268 12.39 7.42 9.34
N HIS A 269 13.00 7.79 8.20
CA HIS A 269 14.44 7.73 7.96
C HIS A 269 15.01 9.09 7.54
N GLU A 270 14.49 10.18 8.15
CA GLU A 270 14.73 11.58 7.77
C GLU A 270 16.20 11.85 7.41
N LYS A 271 17.18 11.41 8.21
CA LYS A 271 18.60 11.67 7.92
C LYS A 271 19.12 11.04 6.62
N VAL A 272 18.73 9.80 6.30
CA VAL A 272 19.17 9.12 5.08
C VAL A 272 18.36 9.64 3.89
N MET A 273 17.07 9.86 4.09
CA MET A 273 16.14 10.28 3.04
C MET A 273 16.32 11.75 2.65
N GLU A 274 16.60 12.65 3.59
CA GLU A 274 16.98 14.04 3.28
C GLU A 274 18.25 14.11 2.45
N LYS A 275 19.26 13.29 2.78
CA LYS A 275 20.52 13.24 2.02
C LYS A 275 20.30 12.71 0.60
N THR A 276 19.41 11.73 0.46
CA THR A 276 19.21 11.03 -0.81
C THR A 276 18.12 11.60 -1.70
N SER A 277 17.25 12.48 -1.15
CA SER A 277 16.09 13.07 -1.84
C SER A 277 15.31 12.01 -2.64
N PRO A 278 14.76 10.99 -1.97
CA PRO A 278 14.21 9.82 -2.64
C PRO A 278 12.98 10.14 -3.48
N LEU A 279 12.77 9.29 -4.47
CA LEU A 279 11.59 9.25 -5.33
C LEU A 279 10.81 7.99 -5.00
N LEU A 280 9.50 8.12 -4.80
CA LEU A 280 8.60 6.99 -4.75
C LEU A 280 8.14 6.69 -6.19
N VAL A 281 8.37 5.47 -6.63
CA VAL A 281 8.07 5.02 -7.98
C VAL A 281 7.08 3.87 -7.92
N ARG A 282 6.03 3.97 -8.73
CA ARG A 282 5.01 2.92 -8.89
C ARG A 282 4.97 2.50 -10.33
N VAL A 283 4.99 1.20 -10.55
CA VAL A 283 4.97 0.59 -11.88
C VAL A 283 3.82 -0.41 -11.95
N LEU A 284 3.04 -0.37 -13.02
CA LEU A 284 1.92 -1.29 -13.28
C LEU A 284 2.06 -1.84 -14.70
N ALA A 285 2.05 -3.16 -14.86
CA ALA A 285 2.10 -3.77 -16.18
C ALA A 285 0.91 -3.34 -17.06
N LYS A 286 1.14 -3.15 -18.37
CA LYS A 286 0.06 -2.93 -19.34
C LYS A 286 -0.63 -4.25 -19.71
N SER A 287 0.04 -5.38 -19.59
CA SER A 287 -0.58 -6.71 -19.76
C SER A 287 -1.27 -7.18 -18.47
N TRP A 288 -2.18 -8.15 -18.61
CA TRP A 288 -2.71 -8.96 -17.50
C TRP A 288 -2.03 -10.33 -17.41
N GLU A 289 -1.30 -10.71 -18.46
CA GLU A 289 -0.61 -11.98 -18.57
C GLU A 289 0.64 -12.03 -17.67
N GLU A 290 1.18 -13.23 -17.51
CA GLU A 290 2.42 -13.45 -16.77
C GLU A 290 3.53 -12.55 -17.31
N THR A 291 4.09 -11.71 -16.45
CA THR A 291 5.08 -10.70 -16.81
C THR A 291 6.09 -10.58 -15.68
N ASP A 292 7.38 -10.76 -15.99
CA ASP A 292 8.48 -10.44 -15.06
C ASP A 292 8.69 -8.92 -15.03
N LEU A 293 7.84 -8.24 -14.25
CA LEU A 293 7.89 -6.79 -14.14
C LEU A 293 9.21 -6.30 -13.52
N GLN A 294 9.85 -7.11 -12.68
CA GLN A 294 11.14 -6.80 -12.11
C GLN A 294 12.21 -6.74 -13.20
N ALA A 295 12.25 -7.72 -14.11
CA ALA A 295 13.18 -7.71 -15.25
C ALA A 295 12.90 -6.55 -16.21
N LEU A 296 11.65 -6.16 -16.45
CA LEU A 296 11.33 -5.00 -17.29
C LEU A 296 11.85 -3.70 -16.69
N VAL A 297 11.68 -3.50 -15.38
CA VAL A 297 12.21 -2.32 -14.66
C VAL A 297 13.74 -2.34 -14.65
N GLU A 298 14.36 -3.50 -14.44
CA GLU A 298 15.81 -3.68 -14.54
C GLU A 298 16.32 -3.29 -15.94
N ASN A 299 15.67 -3.77 -16.99
CA ASN A 299 16.02 -3.46 -18.38
C ASN A 299 15.93 -1.95 -18.66
N ALA A 300 14.90 -1.26 -18.14
CA ALA A 300 14.78 0.19 -18.24
C ALA A 300 15.94 0.92 -17.54
N ALA A 301 16.38 0.43 -16.38
CA ALA A 301 17.55 0.97 -15.68
C ALA A 301 18.84 0.76 -16.49
N VAL A 302 19.04 -0.43 -17.06
CA VAL A 302 20.19 -0.75 -17.91
C VAL A 302 20.21 0.16 -19.16
N ARG A 303 19.07 0.36 -19.85
CA ARG A 303 18.97 1.26 -21.01
C ARG A 303 19.34 2.71 -20.64
N ALA A 304 18.95 3.17 -19.46
CA ALA A 304 19.33 4.48 -18.95
C ALA A 304 20.81 4.59 -18.53
N GLY A 305 21.54 3.47 -18.50
CA GLY A 305 22.94 3.39 -18.10
C GLY A 305 23.14 3.30 -16.58
N VAL A 306 22.13 2.91 -15.81
CA VAL A 306 22.30 2.56 -14.40
C VAL A 306 23.14 1.28 -14.34
N GLN A 307 24.15 1.27 -13.48
CA GLN A 307 24.96 0.08 -13.20
C GLN A 307 24.58 -0.48 -11.83
N PRO A 308 24.82 -1.77 -11.55
CA PRO A 308 24.76 -2.29 -10.19
C PRO A 308 25.79 -1.56 -9.30
N LEU A 309 25.34 -0.95 -8.22
CA LEU A 309 26.17 -0.12 -7.30
C LEU A 309 26.10 -0.56 -5.84
N TYR A 310 25.17 -1.47 -5.55
CA TYR A 310 24.94 -2.00 -4.23
C TYR A 310 25.06 -3.53 -4.26
N PRO A 311 26.10 -4.11 -4.90
CA PRO A 311 26.20 -5.56 -4.97
C PRO A 311 26.23 -6.13 -3.57
N GLU A 312 25.54 -7.24 -3.38
CA GLU A 312 25.64 -7.99 -2.15
C GLU A 312 27.10 -8.41 -1.93
N VAL A 313 27.63 -8.11 -0.75
CA VAL A 313 28.93 -8.64 -0.36
C VAL A 313 28.69 -10.14 -0.16
N ALA A 314 29.31 -10.97 -1.01
CA ALA A 314 29.27 -12.42 -0.79
C ALA A 314 29.81 -12.69 0.61
N GLU A 315 28.99 -13.32 1.46
CA GLU A 315 29.48 -13.82 2.74
C GLU A 315 30.59 -14.83 2.41
N GLU A 316 31.82 -14.56 2.85
CA GLU A 316 32.91 -15.53 2.74
C GLU A 316 32.51 -16.79 3.51
N GLU A 317 32.39 -17.92 2.79
CA GLU A 317 32.11 -19.26 3.34
C GLU A 317 33.13 -19.71 4.40
#